data_AF-A0A1N6JN01-F1
#
_entry.id   AF-A0A1N6JN01-F1
#
_cell.length_a   1.000
_cell.length_b   1.000
_cell.length_c   1.000
_cell.angle_alpha   90.00
_cell.angle_beta   90.00
_cell.angle_gamma   90.00
#
_symmetry.space_group_name_H-M   'P 1'
#
loop_
_entity.id
_entity.type
_entity.pdbx_description
1 polymer ?
#
loop_
_entity_poly.entity_id
_entity_poly.type
_entity_poly.pdbx_seq_one_letter_code
_entity_poly.pdbx_strand_id
1 'polypeptide(L)'
;MAVDLDLPYEDEPLFGVIARYLHDMRVSVFTGTLRTIFGYFPSLPLGLAYSLEHVAIECQHVWPWDADEIAERMTLYPYYASLLPAESAIDCIKQTRERGSHRSQKKAGLLGALRYCDACRASDLAEGRPPYWRREHLLPGVLICPRHAQWLVEVDHQAIWKKLPWPTPESVVGFGKEVRLDLTSSQSEACLRVAQMSAWLLHSRVSVVPENLVNHFRQSARAGGFALGFGSIRGRDLKHSLMQHFGESFLQHLETMPRSDQSWLSTALRKTLPIGRVYRTVLLAEFLSSLPTEACANAWPFCPNFQSMHGAFHPVSLRQRSVRGYLAKCSCGAAFTYKGVVNGVPQNVKPTRYGFLAEEVKRLRDAGRTRLAIATELEIAPGTVTRLCKQDDPPGNGVLSTEAKNAMIEEWQQLKKALGSAKAVSAVNQTLYVGIRRYAREYL
;
A
#
# COMPACT_ATOMS: atom_id res chain seq x y z
N MET A 1 10.48 38.23 -33.82
CA MET A 1 9.51 38.99 -32.99
C MET A 1 9.95 38.75 -31.57
N ALA A 2 10.27 39.79 -30.80
CA ALA A 2 10.61 39.61 -29.39
C ALA A 2 9.37 39.06 -28.66
N VAL A 3 9.56 38.06 -27.80
CA VAL A 3 8.48 37.49 -27.00
C VAL A 3 8.70 37.92 -25.55
N ASP A 4 7.99 38.96 -25.13
CA ASP A 4 8.01 39.45 -23.75
C ASP A 4 6.93 38.71 -22.94
N LEU A 5 7.30 37.57 -22.33
CA LEU A 5 6.38 36.86 -21.43
C LEU A 5 6.29 37.58 -20.08
N ASP A 6 5.08 37.74 -19.55
CA ASP A 6 4.89 38.33 -18.22
C ASP A 6 5.56 37.52 -17.10
N LEU A 7 5.75 38.15 -15.95
CA LEU A 7 6.09 37.43 -14.72
C LEU A 7 4.95 36.46 -14.36
N PRO A 8 5.26 35.20 -13.96
CA PRO A 8 4.25 34.25 -13.52
C PRO A 8 3.60 34.69 -12.21
N TYR A 9 2.31 34.42 -12.06
CA TYR A 9 1.64 34.47 -10.78
C TYR A 9 2.08 33.30 -9.86
N GLU A 10 1.69 33.37 -8.58
CA GLU A 10 2.01 32.33 -7.60
C GLU A 10 1.48 30.96 -8.07
N ASP A 11 2.38 29.99 -8.21
CA ASP A 11 2.08 28.63 -8.66
C ASP A 11 1.60 28.50 -10.11
N GLU A 12 1.81 29.51 -10.96
CA GLU A 12 1.44 29.46 -12.38
C GLU A 12 2.38 28.54 -13.18
N PRO A 13 1.86 27.59 -13.98
CA PRO A 13 2.68 26.76 -14.86
C PRO A 13 3.15 27.55 -16.09
N LEU A 14 4.26 27.12 -16.70
CA LEU A 14 4.85 27.75 -17.88
C LEU A 14 3.84 27.92 -19.02
N PHE A 15 3.02 26.88 -19.27
CA PHE A 15 2.01 27.00 -20.31
C PHE A 15 0.90 27.99 -19.98
N GLY A 16 0.64 28.25 -18.69
CA GLY A 16 -0.35 29.23 -18.24
C GLY A 16 0.09 30.63 -18.57
N VAL A 17 1.35 30.96 -18.28
CA VAL A 17 1.96 32.25 -18.64
C VAL A 17 1.92 32.47 -20.15
N ILE A 18 2.28 31.44 -20.93
CA ILE A 18 2.25 31.52 -22.39
C ILE A 18 0.81 31.66 -22.90
N ALA A 19 -0.15 30.92 -22.35
CA ALA A 19 -1.56 31.03 -22.73
C ALA A 19 -2.11 32.44 -22.46
N ARG A 20 -1.73 33.05 -21.33
CA ARG A 20 -2.08 34.43 -21.00
C ARG A 20 -1.45 35.42 -21.97
N TYR A 21 -0.15 35.31 -22.24
CA TYR A 21 0.52 36.14 -23.26
C TYR A 21 -0.16 36.04 -24.63
N LEU A 22 -0.47 34.82 -25.11
CA LEU A 22 -1.14 34.61 -26.38
C LEU A 22 -2.53 35.26 -26.42
N HIS A 23 -3.25 35.23 -25.30
CA HIS A 23 -4.57 35.85 -25.14
C HIS A 23 -4.48 37.38 -25.11
N ASP A 24 -3.66 37.93 -24.23
CA ASP A 24 -3.55 39.37 -23.95
C ASP A 24 -3.00 40.13 -25.16
N MET A 25 -1.98 39.57 -25.82
CA MET A 25 -1.37 40.15 -27.03
C MET A 25 -2.15 39.84 -28.32
N ARG A 26 -3.26 39.08 -28.24
CA ARG A 26 -4.09 38.66 -29.38
C ARG A 26 -3.27 38.07 -30.53
N VAL A 27 -2.35 37.18 -30.20
CA VAL A 27 -1.40 36.60 -31.14
C VAL A 27 -2.12 35.79 -32.22
N SER A 28 -2.06 36.24 -33.47
CA SER A 28 -2.75 35.62 -34.61
C SER A 28 -2.10 34.32 -35.08
N VAL A 29 -0.77 34.21 -34.99
CA VAL A 29 0.01 33.04 -35.43
C VAL A 29 0.70 32.38 -34.23
N PHE A 30 -0.09 31.82 -33.32
CA PHE A 30 0.42 31.22 -32.08
C PHE A 30 1.47 30.13 -32.31
N THR A 31 1.37 29.36 -33.41
CA THR A 31 2.33 28.30 -33.75
C THR A 31 3.74 28.84 -34.00
N GLY A 32 3.85 30.03 -34.59
CA GLY A 32 5.12 30.73 -34.80
C GLY A 32 5.71 31.18 -33.47
N THR A 33 4.90 31.81 -32.63
CA THR A 33 5.30 32.24 -31.27
C THR A 33 5.80 31.08 -30.42
N LEU A 34 5.11 29.93 -30.44
CA LEU A 34 5.55 28.76 -29.70
C LEU A 34 6.88 28.18 -30.22
N ARG A 35 7.10 28.23 -31.54
CA ARG A 35 8.39 27.85 -32.14
C ARG A 35 9.51 28.79 -31.73
N THR A 36 9.22 30.08 -31.58
CA THR A 36 10.19 31.03 -31.01
C THR A 36 10.49 30.68 -29.56
N ILE A 37 9.48 30.52 -28.71
CA ILE A 37 9.70 30.26 -27.26
C ILE A 37 10.44 28.95 -27.02
N PHE A 38 9.98 27.85 -27.63
CA PHE A 38 10.49 26.51 -27.33
C PHE A 38 11.58 26.02 -28.31
N GLY A 39 11.80 26.70 -29.44
CA GLY A 39 12.60 26.19 -30.57
C GLY A 39 11.90 25.10 -31.40
N TYR A 40 10.67 24.72 -31.05
CA TYR A 40 9.83 23.77 -31.79
C TYR A 40 8.34 24.05 -31.51
N PHE A 41 7.44 23.33 -32.17
CA PHE A 41 6.01 23.40 -31.86
C PHE A 41 5.63 22.31 -30.85
N PRO A 42 5.46 22.62 -29.55
CA PRO A 42 5.09 21.64 -28.53
C PRO A 42 3.58 21.38 -28.49
N SER A 43 3.20 20.22 -27.97
CA SER A 43 1.87 20.03 -27.38
C SER A 43 1.81 20.71 -26.02
N LEU A 44 0.60 21.01 -25.53
CA LEU A 44 0.40 21.67 -24.23
C LEU A 44 1.08 20.88 -23.08
N PRO A 45 2.10 21.44 -22.40
CA PRO A 45 2.89 20.71 -21.40
C PRO A 45 2.22 20.76 -20.02
N LEU A 46 1.22 19.91 -19.78
CA LEU A 46 0.50 19.84 -18.49
C LEU A 46 1.31 19.25 -17.33
N GLY A 47 2.42 18.55 -17.63
CA GLY A 47 3.28 17.86 -16.66
C GLY A 47 4.67 18.49 -16.56
N LEU A 48 5.65 17.86 -17.21
CA LEU A 48 6.95 18.49 -17.44
C LEU A 48 6.93 19.25 -18.78
N ALA A 49 7.72 20.31 -18.85
CA ALA A 49 8.07 20.97 -20.09
C ALA A 49 9.49 20.55 -20.52
N TYR A 50 9.79 20.80 -21.79
CA TYR A 50 11.06 20.43 -22.43
C TYR A 50 11.61 21.61 -23.22
N SER A 51 12.86 21.51 -23.65
CA SER A 51 13.59 22.59 -24.32
C SER A 51 13.72 23.83 -23.42
N LEU A 52 13.81 23.61 -22.10
CA LEU A 52 13.83 24.69 -21.13
C LEU A 52 15.09 25.55 -21.23
N GLU A 53 16.18 25.01 -21.79
CA GLU A 53 17.38 25.80 -22.12
C GLU A 53 17.04 26.87 -23.16
N HIS A 54 16.30 26.49 -24.21
CA HIS A 54 15.84 27.43 -25.23
C HIS A 54 14.87 28.46 -24.64
N VAL A 55 13.94 28.02 -23.79
CA VAL A 55 13.00 28.93 -23.12
C VAL A 55 13.75 29.95 -22.25
N ALA A 56 14.74 29.51 -21.47
CA ALA A 56 15.57 30.38 -20.64
C ALA A 56 16.30 31.43 -21.48
N ILE A 57 16.94 31.03 -22.60
CA ILE A 57 17.64 31.94 -23.50
C ILE A 57 16.68 32.97 -24.12
N GLU A 58 15.54 32.52 -24.63
CA GLU A 58 14.56 33.42 -25.25
C GLU A 58 13.95 34.39 -24.23
N CYS A 59 13.73 33.96 -22.99
CA CYS A 59 13.07 34.75 -21.94
C CYS A 59 14.05 35.47 -21.00
N GLN A 60 15.37 35.40 -21.22
CA GLN A 60 16.41 35.94 -20.32
C GLN A 60 16.31 37.44 -20.05
N HIS A 61 15.61 38.17 -20.94
CA HIS A 61 15.38 39.61 -20.81
C HIS A 61 14.24 39.95 -19.83
N VAL A 62 13.35 38.99 -19.54
CA VAL A 62 12.24 39.15 -18.59
C VAL A 62 12.45 38.33 -17.32
N TRP A 63 12.98 37.12 -17.45
CA TRP A 63 13.19 36.20 -16.34
C TRP A 63 14.68 36.02 -16.06
N PRO A 64 15.12 36.10 -14.79
CA PRO A 64 16.51 35.85 -14.42
C PRO A 64 16.83 34.36 -14.26
N TRP A 65 15.93 33.47 -14.68
CA TRP A 65 15.96 32.04 -14.36
C TRP A 65 16.62 31.22 -15.45
N ASP A 66 17.43 30.25 -15.05
CA ASP A 66 17.93 29.21 -15.94
C ASP A 66 16.88 28.10 -16.19
N ALA A 67 17.25 27.12 -17.01
CA ALA A 67 16.37 26.01 -17.36
C ALA A 67 15.91 25.19 -16.15
N ASP A 68 16.77 25.00 -15.14
CA ASP A 68 16.46 24.22 -13.95
C ASP A 68 15.51 24.98 -13.04
N GLU A 69 15.73 26.28 -12.86
CA GLU A 69 14.82 27.15 -12.11
C GLU A 69 13.44 27.22 -12.78
N ILE A 70 13.37 27.30 -14.11
CA ILE A 70 12.09 27.24 -14.84
C ILE A 70 11.41 25.89 -14.60
N ALA A 71 12.15 24.78 -14.65
CA ALA A 71 11.61 23.45 -14.37
C ALA A 71 11.01 23.38 -12.96
N GLU A 72 11.73 23.86 -11.95
CA GLU A 72 11.29 23.83 -10.56
C GLU A 72 10.14 24.78 -10.24
N ARG A 73 10.11 25.96 -10.86
CA ARG A 73 9.15 27.03 -10.55
C ARG A 73 7.87 26.95 -11.39
N MET A 74 7.95 26.41 -12.61
CA MET A 74 6.88 26.57 -13.61
C MET A 74 6.44 25.22 -14.21
N THR A 75 6.92 24.10 -13.70
CA THR A 75 6.48 22.75 -14.12
C THR A 75 6.15 21.87 -12.92
N LEU A 76 5.65 20.66 -13.18
CA LEU A 76 5.43 19.64 -12.15
C LEU A 76 6.70 18.85 -11.80
N TYR A 77 7.88 19.28 -12.26
CA TYR A 77 9.16 18.60 -12.00
C TYR A 77 9.39 18.31 -10.50
N PRO A 78 9.22 19.26 -9.55
CA PRO A 78 9.48 18.98 -8.13
C PRO A 78 8.65 17.83 -7.58
N TYR A 79 7.38 17.74 -7.99
CA TYR A 79 6.50 16.65 -7.58
C TYR A 79 7.02 15.29 -8.07
N TYR A 80 7.44 15.20 -9.34
CA TYR A 80 7.98 13.96 -9.89
C TYR A 80 9.34 13.60 -9.31
N ALA A 81 10.24 14.59 -9.17
CA ALA A 81 11.58 14.43 -8.62
C ALA A 81 11.56 13.96 -7.16
N SER A 82 10.51 14.30 -6.40
CA SER A 82 10.44 13.98 -4.97
C SER A 82 10.57 12.50 -4.62
N LEU A 83 10.24 11.60 -5.55
CA LEU A 83 10.32 10.14 -5.37
C LEU A 83 11.30 9.46 -6.33
N LEU A 84 12.08 10.23 -7.08
CA LEU A 84 13.14 9.68 -7.93
C LEU A 84 14.39 9.42 -7.09
N PRO A 85 15.10 8.30 -7.32
CA PRO A 85 16.48 8.17 -6.86
C PRO A 85 17.34 9.34 -7.36
N ALA A 86 18.38 9.72 -6.60
CA ALA A 86 19.19 10.91 -6.89
C ALA A 86 19.72 10.94 -8.34
N GLU A 87 20.27 9.82 -8.83
CA GLU A 87 20.75 9.70 -10.21
C GLU A 87 19.62 9.91 -11.23
N SER A 88 18.45 9.31 -11.00
CA SER A 88 17.28 9.48 -11.88
C SER A 88 16.71 10.89 -11.84
N ALA A 89 16.80 11.60 -10.71
CA ALA A 89 16.40 12.99 -10.61
C ALA A 89 17.33 13.89 -11.45
N ILE A 90 18.65 13.65 -11.37
CA ILE A 90 19.66 14.35 -12.19
C ILE A 90 19.40 14.12 -13.68
N ASP A 91 19.11 12.88 -14.08
CA ASP A 91 18.79 12.58 -15.49
C ASP A 91 17.46 13.20 -15.91
N CYS A 92 16.46 13.21 -15.04
CA CYS A 92 15.16 13.80 -15.32
C CYS A 92 15.26 15.31 -15.53
N ILE A 93 16.02 16.04 -14.70
CA ILE A 93 16.19 17.48 -14.89
C ILE A 93 16.96 17.78 -16.18
N LYS A 94 18.05 17.06 -16.46
CA LYS A 94 18.80 17.21 -17.72
C LYS A 94 17.90 17.03 -18.95
N GLN A 95 17.02 16.03 -18.92
CA GLN A 95 16.06 15.81 -20.01
C GLN A 95 15.11 16.99 -20.24
N THR A 96 14.78 17.78 -19.21
CA THR A 96 13.91 18.97 -19.37
C THR A 96 14.62 20.11 -20.11
N ARG A 97 15.95 20.20 -20.03
CA ARG A 97 16.75 21.20 -20.75
C ARG A 97 16.71 21.00 -22.25
N GLU A 98 16.73 19.73 -22.66
CA GLU A 98 16.76 19.32 -24.07
C GLU A 98 15.37 19.17 -24.67
N ARG A 99 15.31 19.06 -26.01
CA ARG A 99 14.07 18.77 -26.72
C ARG A 99 13.58 17.36 -26.40
N GLY A 100 12.49 17.28 -25.65
CA GLY A 100 11.83 16.02 -25.29
C GLY A 100 10.58 15.72 -26.10
N SER A 101 9.90 14.62 -25.72
CA SER A 101 8.65 14.16 -26.34
C SER A 101 7.56 13.93 -25.30
N HIS A 102 6.42 14.63 -25.41
CA HIS A 102 5.27 14.42 -24.53
C HIS A 102 4.65 13.01 -24.64
N ARG A 103 4.93 12.26 -25.72
CA ARG A 103 4.47 10.88 -25.86
C ARG A 103 5.10 9.94 -24.83
N SER A 104 6.34 10.19 -24.40
CA SER A 104 6.98 9.41 -23.34
C SER A 104 6.35 9.69 -21.97
N GLN A 105 5.96 10.95 -21.71
CA GLN A 105 5.27 11.35 -20.48
C GLN A 105 3.92 10.65 -20.29
N LYS A 106 3.12 10.57 -21.36
CA LYS A 106 1.82 9.85 -21.30
C LYS A 106 2.01 8.38 -20.92
N LYS A 107 3.02 7.72 -21.49
CA LYS A 107 3.35 6.32 -21.15
C LYS A 107 3.87 6.18 -19.72
N ALA A 108 4.61 7.17 -19.24
CA ALA A 108 5.13 7.21 -17.88
C ALA A 108 4.09 7.61 -16.82
N GLY A 109 2.88 8.04 -17.22
CA GLY A 109 1.82 8.46 -16.30
C GLY A 109 2.04 9.87 -15.72
N LEU A 110 2.83 10.71 -16.41
CA LEU A 110 3.26 12.04 -15.96
C LEU A 110 2.34 13.17 -16.45
N LEU A 111 1.23 12.87 -17.12
CA LEU A 111 0.30 13.88 -17.62
C LEU A 111 -0.80 14.14 -16.60
N GLY A 112 -0.93 15.40 -16.21
CA GLY A 112 -2.09 15.93 -15.49
C GLY A 112 -3.30 16.12 -16.39
N ALA A 113 -4.46 16.36 -15.79
CA ALA A 113 -5.62 16.90 -16.50
C ALA A 113 -5.69 18.41 -16.29
N LEU A 114 -6.32 19.12 -17.22
CA LEU A 114 -6.51 20.55 -17.10
C LEU A 114 -7.65 20.83 -16.12
N ARG A 115 -7.31 21.35 -14.94
CA ARG A 115 -8.27 21.60 -13.85
C ARG A 115 -8.11 22.96 -13.22
N TYR A 116 -9.20 23.54 -12.76
CA TYR A 116 -9.21 24.77 -11.97
C TYR A 116 -10.21 24.68 -10.81
N CYS A 117 -10.11 25.63 -9.88
CA CYS A 117 -11.05 25.78 -8.77
C CYS A 117 -11.84 27.08 -8.94
N ASP A 118 -13.16 27.02 -8.85
CA ASP A 118 -14.03 28.22 -8.95
C ASP A 118 -13.73 29.24 -7.85
N ALA A 119 -13.46 28.79 -6.62
CA ALA A 119 -13.07 29.67 -5.52
C ALA A 119 -11.71 30.35 -5.77
N CYS A 120 -10.71 29.63 -6.29
CA CYS A 120 -9.44 30.26 -6.69
C CYS A 120 -9.66 31.33 -7.77
N ARG A 121 -10.49 31.04 -8.78
CA ARG A 121 -10.84 32.02 -9.82
C ARG A 121 -11.53 33.26 -9.23
N ALA A 122 -12.48 33.06 -8.34
CA ALA A 122 -13.20 34.16 -7.68
C ALA A 122 -12.24 35.04 -6.85
N SER A 123 -11.30 34.43 -6.13
CA SER A 123 -10.26 35.16 -5.39
C SER A 123 -9.33 35.95 -6.31
N ASP A 124 -8.90 35.38 -7.44
CA ASP A 124 -8.07 36.09 -8.43
C ASP A 124 -8.75 37.37 -8.92
N LEU A 125 -10.04 37.26 -9.30
CA LEU A 125 -10.85 38.39 -9.75
C LEU A 125 -11.04 39.44 -8.65
N ALA A 126 -11.27 39.01 -7.41
CA ALA A 126 -11.40 39.91 -6.26
C ALA A 126 -10.09 40.67 -5.96
N GLU A 127 -8.94 40.07 -6.26
CA GLU A 127 -7.61 40.70 -6.14
C GLU A 127 -7.22 41.52 -7.38
N GLY A 128 -8.11 41.65 -8.37
CA GLY A 128 -7.86 42.40 -9.60
C GLY A 128 -6.88 41.72 -10.56
N ARG A 129 -6.70 40.41 -10.44
CA ARG A 129 -5.82 39.60 -11.29
C ARG A 129 -6.65 38.78 -12.29
N PRO A 130 -6.16 38.56 -13.52
CA PRO A 130 -6.75 37.60 -14.42
C PRO A 130 -6.65 36.18 -13.81
N PRO A 131 -7.72 35.37 -13.87
CA PRO A 131 -7.65 33.98 -13.43
C PRO A 131 -6.57 33.21 -14.17
N TYR A 132 -5.78 32.43 -13.43
CA TYR A 132 -4.63 31.71 -13.99
C TYR A 132 -4.58 30.25 -13.51
N TRP A 133 -3.93 29.40 -14.31
CA TRP A 133 -3.76 27.98 -13.99
C TRP A 133 -2.83 27.83 -12.80
N ARG A 134 -3.10 26.89 -11.89
CA ARG A 134 -2.20 26.58 -10.77
C ARG A 134 -1.67 25.17 -10.92
N ARG A 135 -0.35 24.99 -10.76
CA ARG A 135 0.32 23.69 -10.91
C ARG A 135 -0.28 22.64 -9.98
N GLU A 136 -0.62 23.02 -8.75
CA GLU A 136 -1.23 22.09 -7.78
C GLU A 136 -2.55 21.46 -8.27
N HIS A 137 -3.33 22.16 -9.09
CA HIS A 137 -4.58 21.62 -9.67
C HIS A 137 -4.32 20.60 -10.79
N LEU A 138 -3.15 20.65 -11.42
CA LEU A 138 -2.76 19.77 -12.51
C LEU A 138 -2.17 18.44 -12.03
N LEU A 139 -1.86 18.34 -10.74
CA LEU A 139 -1.22 17.16 -10.16
C LEU A 139 -2.10 15.91 -10.34
N PRO A 140 -1.51 14.78 -10.78
CA PRO A 140 -2.22 13.50 -10.79
C PRO A 140 -2.70 13.14 -9.39
N GLY A 141 -3.95 12.68 -9.26
CA GLY A 141 -4.55 12.38 -7.95
C GLY A 141 -5.25 13.55 -7.26
N VAL A 142 -5.05 14.79 -7.73
CA VAL A 142 -5.68 15.98 -7.15
C VAL A 142 -7.00 16.28 -7.85
N LEU A 143 -8.09 15.95 -7.18
CA LEU A 143 -9.48 16.19 -7.62
C LEU A 143 -10.20 17.23 -6.76
N ILE A 144 -9.66 17.52 -5.58
CA ILE A 144 -10.15 18.52 -4.63
C ILE A 144 -9.06 19.59 -4.51
N CYS A 145 -9.45 20.86 -4.59
CA CYS A 145 -8.55 21.99 -4.39
C CYS A 145 -7.93 21.92 -2.99
N PRO A 146 -6.58 21.88 -2.86
CA PRO A 146 -5.92 21.80 -1.57
C PRO A 146 -6.11 23.06 -0.70
N ARG A 147 -6.43 24.20 -1.33
CA ARG A 147 -6.65 25.49 -0.67
C ARG A 147 -8.09 25.68 -0.18
N HIS A 148 -9.07 25.36 -1.03
CA HIS A 148 -10.48 25.64 -0.77
C HIS A 148 -11.32 24.42 -0.39
N ALA A 149 -10.75 23.22 -0.41
CA ALA A 149 -11.45 21.96 -0.11
C ALA A 149 -12.72 21.71 -0.95
N GLN A 150 -12.74 22.23 -2.18
CA GLN A 150 -13.82 22.07 -3.15
C GLN A 150 -13.38 21.21 -4.32
N TRP A 151 -14.32 20.47 -4.92
CA TRP A 151 -14.05 19.70 -6.14
C TRP A 151 -13.56 20.62 -7.26
N LEU A 152 -12.56 20.15 -8.00
CA LEU A 152 -12.02 20.88 -9.14
C LEU A 152 -12.94 20.74 -10.36
N VAL A 153 -12.91 21.74 -11.22
CA VAL A 153 -13.54 21.70 -12.54
C VAL A 153 -12.51 21.18 -13.53
N GLU A 154 -12.77 20.03 -14.14
CA GLU A 154 -11.93 19.42 -15.16
C GLU A 154 -12.41 19.78 -16.56
N VAL A 155 -11.45 20.13 -17.42
CA VAL A 155 -11.67 20.53 -18.81
C VAL A 155 -11.07 19.46 -19.72
N ASP A 156 -11.91 18.88 -20.59
CA ASP A 156 -11.43 17.99 -21.64
C ASP A 156 -10.72 18.81 -22.74
N HIS A 157 -9.39 18.93 -22.62
CA HIS A 157 -8.57 19.64 -23.60
C HIS A 157 -8.71 19.04 -25.01
N GLN A 158 -8.94 17.73 -25.15
CA GLN A 158 -9.14 17.11 -26.47
C GLN A 158 -10.48 17.48 -27.11
N ALA A 159 -11.48 17.83 -26.31
CA ALA A 159 -12.74 18.36 -26.85
C ALA A 159 -12.58 19.81 -27.36
N ILE A 160 -11.67 20.60 -26.76
CA ILE A 160 -11.57 22.04 -27.04
C ILE A 160 -10.34 22.46 -27.85
N TRP A 161 -9.33 21.59 -28.05
CA TRP A 161 -8.02 21.99 -28.61
C TRP A 161 -8.10 22.70 -29.97
N LYS A 162 -9.10 22.39 -30.81
CA LYS A 162 -9.28 23.05 -32.12
C LYS A 162 -9.69 24.51 -31.99
N LYS A 163 -10.44 24.84 -30.93
CA LYS A 163 -10.94 26.19 -30.65
C LYS A 163 -9.96 26.96 -29.76
N LEU A 164 -9.46 26.29 -28.73
CA LEU A 164 -8.61 26.85 -27.68
C LEU A 164 -7.42 25.90 -27.43
N PRO A 165 -6.38 25.95 -28.28
CA PRO A 165 -5.23 25.06 -28.14
C PRO A 165 -4.42 25.36 -26.87
N TRP A 166 -4.35 26.64 -26.48
CA TRP A 166 -3.68 27.14 -25.28
C TRP A 166 -4.68 27.96 -24.45
N PRO A 167 -5.58 27.30 -23.70
CA PRO A 167 -6.64 27.98 -22.98
C PRO A 167 -6.11 28.71 -21.73
N THR A 168 -6.74 29.81 -21.36
CA THR A 168 -6.69 30.40 -20.02
C THR A 168 -7.88 29.84 -19.21
N PRO A 169 -7.89 29.91 -17.86
CA PRO A 169 -9.06 29.51 -17.08
C PRO A 169 -10.33 30.28 -17.47
N GLU A 170 -10.17 31.57 -17.81
CA GLU A 170 -11.27 32.42 -18.25
C GLU A 170 -11.89 31.94 -19.56
N SER A 171 -11.07 31.51 -20.53
CA SER A 171 -11.57 31.08 -21.84
C SER A 171 -12.29 29.73 -21.82
N VAL A 172 -12.17 28.96 -20.74
CA VAL A 172 -12.77 27.62 -20.59
C VAL A 172 -13.92 27.56 -19.59
N VAL A 173 -14.38 28.72 -19.10
CA VAL A 173 -15.61 28.80 -18.31
C VAL A 173 -16.77 28.20 -19.13
N GLY A 174 -17.51 27.27 -18.52
CA GLY A 174 -18.60 26.55 -19.17
C GLY A 174 -18.19 25.35 -20.03
N PHE A 175 -16.89 25.13 -20.30
CA PHE A 175 -16.41 23.93 -20.99
C PHE A 175 -16.05 22.78 -20.04
N GLY A 176 -15.79 23.09 -18.77
CA GLY A 176 -15.42 22.11 -17.75
C GLY A 176 -16.60 21.56 -16.95
N LYS A 177 -16.35 20.45 -16.23
CA LYS A 177 -17.30 19.85 -15.29
C LYS A 177 -16.62 19.59 -13.95
N GLU A 178 -17.35 19.81 -12.85
CA GLU A 178 -16.89 19.44 -11.52
C GLU A 178 -16.64 17.92 -11.45
N VAL A 179 -15.46 17.50 -10.99
CA VAL A 179 -15.10 16.08 -10.82
C VAL A 179 -15.72 15.48 -9.55
N ARG A 180 -17.00 15.77 -9.34
CA ARG A 180 -17.73 15.36 -8.15
C ARG A 180 -17.94 13.85 -8.13
N LEU A 181 -17.45 13.21 -7.08
CA LEU A 181 -17.62 11.78 -6.85
C LEU A 181 -18.56 11.52 -5.66
N ASP A 182 -19.30 10.41 -5.72
CA ASP A 182 -20.09 9.94 -4.59
C ASP A 182 -19.15 9.29 -3.57
N LEU A 183 -18.85 10.04 -2.51
CA LEU A 183 -17.93 9.69 -1.43
C LEU A 183 -18.53 10.08 -0.08
N THR A 184 -18.21 9.32 0.97
CA THR A 184 -18.53 9.73 2.34
C THR A 184 -17.69 10.95 2.76
N SER A 185 -18.08 11.61 3.86
CA SER A 185 -17.28 12.72 4.43
C SER A 185 -15.85 12.27 4.75
N SER A 186 -15.67 11.10 5.37
CA SER A 186 -14.34 10.58 5.71
C SER A 186 -13.48 10.26 4.48
N GLN A 187 -14.09 9.75 3.40
CA GLN A 187 -13.41 9.50 2.13
C GLN A 187 -13.02 10.80 1.44
N SER A 188 -13.91 11.80 1.47
CA SER A 188 -13.63 13.14 0.92
C SER A 188 -12.48 13.82 1.65
N GLU A 189 -12.43 13.70 2.99
CA GLU A 189 -11.30 14.19 3.80
C GLU A 189 -9.98 13.46 3.46
N ALA A 190 -10.02 12.15 3.23
CA ALA A 190 -8.84 11.40 2.78
C ALA A 190 -8.34 11.89 1.41
N CYS A 191 -9.25 12.13 0.47
CA CYS A 191 -8.92 12.70 -0.85
C CYS A 191 -8.34 14.12 -0.73
N LEU A 192 -8.86 14.95 0.18
CA LEU A 192 -8.30 16.27 0.47
C LEU A 192 -6.87 16.18 1.05
N ARG A 193 -6.61 15.23 1.96
CA ARG A 193 -5.25 15.00 2.48
C ARG A 193 -4.28 14.60 1.37
N VAL A 194 -4.71 13.77 0.41
CA VAL A 194 -3.91 13.43 -0.79
C VAL A 194 -3.60 14.68 -1.62
N ALA A 195 -4.57 15.57 -1.80
CA ALA A 195 -4.37 16.83 -2.52
C ALA A 195 -3.34 17.73 -1.81
N GLN A 196 -3.47 17.88 -0.50
CA GLN A 196 -2.56 18.69 0.32
C GLN A 196 -1.14 18.11 0.34
N MET A 197 -0.98 16.80 0.50
CA MET A 197 0.33 16.13 0.44
C MET A 197 0.97 16.28 -0.95
N SER A 198 0.18 16.18 -2.02
CA SER A 198 0.67 16.35 -3.39
C SER A 198 1.15 17.78 -3.65
N ALA A 199 0.38 18.79 -3.20
CA ALA A 199 0.77 20.19 -3.26
C ALA A 199 2.04 20.45 -2.44
N TRP A 200 2.12 19.91 -1.22
CA TRP A 200 3.31 20.00 -0.38
C TRP A 200 4.56 19.42 -1.06
N LEU A 201 4.47 18.27 -1.72
CA LEU A 201 5.58 17.69 -2.49
C LEU A 201 6.01 18.58 -3.66
N LEU A 202 5.05 19.20 -4.35
CA LEU A 202 5.31 20.11 -5.46
C LEU A 202 6.05 21.39 -4.99
N HIS A 203 5.67 21.94 -3.83
CA HIS A 203 6.22 23.22 -3.35
C HIS A 203 7.49 23.08 -2.51
N SER A 204 7.67 21.97 -1.79
CA SER A 204 8.74 21.83 -0.79
C SER A 204 10.09 21.39 -1.36
N ARG A 205 10.15 20.98 -2.64
CA ARG A 205 11.38 20.52 -3.33
C ARG A 205 12.17 19.45 -2.55
N VAL A 206 11.44 18.59 -1.84
CA VAL A 206 12.04 17.51 -1.04
C VAL A 206 12.42 16.33 -1.93
N SER A 207 13.47 15.62 -1.57
CA SER A 207 13.80 14.32 -2.15
C SER A 207 13.63 13.24 -1.09
N VAL A 208 12.86 12.20 -1.41
CA VAL A 208 12.60 11.07 -0.52
C VAL A 208 13.38 9.86 -1.03
N VAL A 209 14.21 9.28 -0.16
CA VAL A 209 14.92 8.03 -0.42
C VAL A 209 13.90 6.88 -0.51
N PRO A 210 13.68 6.27 -1.70
CA PRO A 210 12.60 5.30 -1.91
C PRO A 210 12.69 4.09 -0.97
N GLU A 211 13.90 3.62 -0.66
CA GLU A 211 14.15 2.46 0.19
C GLU A 211 13.66 2.69 1.62
N ASN A 212 13.92 3.87 2.18
CA ASN A 212 13.47 4.26 3.50
C ASN A 212 11.95 4.35 3.55
N LEU A 213 11.33 4.91 2.50
CA LEU A 213 9.89 5.03 2.41
C LEU A 213 9.19 3.68 2.32
N VAL A 214 9.71 2.74 1.52
CA VAL A 214 9.18 1.35 1.46
C VAL A 214 9.27 0.66 2.83
N ASN A 215 10.38 0.83 3.52
CA ASN A 215 10.56 0.25 4.85
C ASN A 215 9.58 0.85 5.86
N HIS A 216 9.38 2.17 5.83
CA HIS A 216 8.36 2.84 6.63
C HIS A 216 6.96 2.31 6.32
N PHE A 217 6.58 2.21 5.05
CA PHE A 217 5.28 1.66 4.65
C PHE A 217 5.06 0.23 5.13
N ARG A 218 6.07 -0.64 5.04
CA ARG A 218 5.99 -2.01 5.59
C ARG A 218 5.76 -1.99 7.10
N GLN A 219 6.46 -1.11 7.82
CA GLN A 219 6.30 -0.99 9.27
C GLN A 219 4.90 -0.49 9.63
N SER A 220 4.40 0.56 8.98
CA SER A 220 3.06 1.11 9.21
C SER A 220 1.96 0.10 8.88
N ALA A 221 2.08 -0.63 7.76
CA ALA A 221 1.13 -1.69 7.41
C ALA A 221 1.14 -2.83 8.44
N ARG A 222 2.31 -3.20 8.99
CA ARG A 222 2.40 -4.21 10.05
C ARG A 222 1.81 -3.72 11.37
N ALA A 223 2.08 -2.47 11.73
CA ALA A 223 1.53 -1.81 12.93
C ALA A 223 0.00 -1.69 12.86
N GLY A 224 -0.55 -1.41 11.68
CA GLY A 224 -1.99 -1.40 11.41
C GLY A 224 -2.65 -2.77 11.30
N GLY A 225 -1.94 -3.86 11.66
CA GLY A 225 -2.53 -5.20 11.77
C GLY A 225 -2.51 -6.06 10.50
N PHE A 226 -1.95 -5.58 9.38
CA PHE A 226 -1.99 -6.28 8.09
C PHE A 226 -0.89 -7.32 7.91
N ALA A 227 -0.19 -7.74 8.94
CA ALA A 227 0.90 -8.68 8.75
C ALA A 227 0.41 -10.13 8.63
N LEU A 228 1.06 -10.90 7.75
CA LEU A 228 0.75 -12.31 7.49
C LEU A 228 1.88 -13.25 7.97
N GLY A 229 3.14 -12.80 7.98
CA GLY A 229 4.26 -13.62 8.44
C GLY A 229 5.53 -13.61 7.59
N PHE A 230 6.72 -13.94 8.12
CA PHE A 230 8.02 -13.83 7.40
C PHE A 230 8.20 -12.50 6.66
N GLY A 231 7.69 -11.43 7.26
CA GLY A 231 7.68 -10.10 6.69
C GLY A 231 6.66 -9.83 5.57
N SER A 232 5.82 -10.80 5.23
CA SER A 232 4.70 -10.66 4.29
C SER A 232 3.47 -9.95 4.89
N ILE A 233 2.66 -9.36 4.02
CA ILE A 233 1.49 -8.52 4.33
C ILE A 233 0.23 -9.14 3.72
N ARG A 234 -0.91 -9.04 4.42
CA ARG A 234 -2.24 -9.49 4.00
C ARG A 234 -2.76 -8.58 2.89
N GLY A 235 -2.34 -8.85 1.66
CA GLY A 235 -2.70 -8.04 0.50
C GLY A 235 -4.21 -7.87 0.32
N ARG A 236 -5.01 -8.91 0.58
CA ARG A 236 -6.48 -8.86 0.49
C ARG A 236 -7.11 -7.88 1.49
N ASP A 237 -6.78 -8.00 2.77
CA ASP A 237 -7.32 -7.15 3.85
C ASP A 237 -6.88 -5.68 3.65
N LEU A 238 -5.62 -5.49 3.24
CA LEU A 238 -5.08 -4.16 2.95
C LEU A 238 -5.78 -3.50 1.76
N LYS A 239 -6.02 -4.26 0.69
CA LYS A 239 -6.79 -3.81 -0.47
C LYS A 239 -8.19 -3.37 -0.05
N HIS A 240 -8.90 -4.19 0.71
CA HIS A 240 -10.26 -3.88 1.15
C HIS A 240 -10.29 -2.61 2.02
N SER A 241 -9.35 -2.48 2.94
CA SER A 241 -9.24 -1.30 3.82
C SER A 241 -8.91 -0.03 3.04
N LEU A 242 -8.02 -0.11 2.03
CA LEU A 242 -7.71 1.00 1.14
C LEU A 242 -8.92 1.44 0.30
N MET A 243 -9.74 0.49 -0.17
CA MET A 243 -10.99 0.78 -0.88
C MET A 243 -12.02 1.47 0.02
N GLN A 244 -12.16 1.02 1.26
CA GLN A 244 -13.05 1.66 2.24
C GLN A 244 -12.59 3.09 2.56
N HIS A 245 -11.27 3.30 2.67
CA HIS A 245 -10.66 4.58 3.04
C HIS A 245 -10.82 5.66 1.97
N PHE A 246 -10.61 5.33 0.69
CA PHE A 246 -10.70 6.31 -0.40
C PHE A 246 -12.04 6.29 -1.17
N GLY A 247 -12.80 5.20 -1.07
CA GLY A 247 -13.96 4.96 -1.92
C GLY A 247 -13.60 4.41 -3.31
N GLU A 248 -14.47 3.57 -3.86
CA GLU A 248 -14.22 2.92 -5.14
C GLU A 248 -14.26 3.91 -6.32
N SER A 249 -15.18 4.88 -6.28
CA SER A 249 -15.35 5.90 -7.32
C SER A 249 -14.07 6.71 -7.55
N PHE A 250 -13.37 7.09 -6.47
CA PHE A 250 -12.10 7.80 -6.52
C PHE A 250 -10.96 6.96 -7.10
N LEU A 251 -10.80 5.72 -6.62
CA LEU A 251 -9.75 4.81 -7.10
C LEU A 251 -9.97 4.39 -8.56
N GLN A 252 -11.23 4.29 -8.99
CA GLN A 252 -11.59 4.04 -10.38
C GLN A 252 -11.24 5.25 -11.26
N HIS A 253 -11.60 6.47 -10.84
CA HIS A 253 -11.27 7.69 -11.56
C HIS A 253 -9.76 7.86 -11.76
N LEU A 254 -8.95 7.51 -10.76
CA LEU A 254 -7.48 7.58 -10.85
C LEU A 254 -6.82 6.38 -11.56
N GLU A 255 -7.60 5.39 -12.01
CA GLU A 255 -7.10 4.12 -12.55
C GLU A 255 -6.09 3.43 -11.60
N THR A 256 -6.36 3.53 -10.29
CA THR A 256 -5.55 2.91 -9.22
C THR A 256 -6.26 1.79 -8.51
N MET A 257 -7.47 1.42 -8.93
CA MET A 257 -8.22 0.32 -8.33
C MET A 257 -7.40 -0.99 -8.32
N PRO A 258 -6.99 -1.53 -7.15
CA PRO A 258 -6.23 -2.78 -7.08
C PRO A 258 -7.09 -3.98 -7.54
N ARG A 259 -6.97 -4.39 -8.80
CA ARG A 259 -7.82 -5.45 -9.39
C ARG A 259 -7.53 -6.86 -8.88
N SER A 260 -6.29 -7.15 -8.45
CA SER A 260 -5.88 -8.46 -7.94
C SER A 260 -5.08 -8.39 -6.63
N ASP A 261 -4.88 -9.54 -5.98
CA ASP A 261 -4.02 -9.66 -4.79
C ASP A 261 -2.53 -9.37 -5.13
N GLN A 262 -2.15 -9.49 -6.41
CA GLN A 262 -0.85 -9.04 -6.96
C GLN A 262 -0.94 -7.65 -7.62
N SER A 263 -1.60 -6.69 -6.97
CA SER A 263 -1.73 -5.31 -7.46
C SER A 263 -0.49 -4.46 -7.17
N TRP A 264 -0.49 -3.22 -7.70
CA TRP A 264 0.54 -2.21 -7.43
C TRP A 264 0.77 -1.99 -5.92
N LEU A 265 -0.28 -2.14 -5.11
CA LEU A 265 -0.24 -2.05 -3.65
C LEU A 265 0.67 -3.14 -3.05
N SER A 266 0.48 -4.38 -3.50
CA SER A 266 1.30 -5.52 -3.07
C SER A 266 2.76 -5.42 -3.54
N THR A 267 2.99 -4.79 -4.70
CA THR A 267 4.33 -4.61 -5.28
C THR A 267 5.10 -3.52 -4.55
N ALA A 268 4.45 -2.38 -4.29
CA ALA A 268 5.02 -1.25 -3.55
C ALA A 268 5.51 -1.67 -2.16
N LEU A 269 4.80 -2.58 -1.50
CA LEU A 269 5.17 -3.11 -0.19
C LEU A 269 6.17 -4.28 -0.24
N ARG A 270 6.40 -4.91 -1.39
CA ARG A 270 7.29 -6.07 -1.52
C ARG A 270 8.65 -5.74 -2.12
N LYS A 271 8.74 -4.88 -3.13
CA LYS A 271 9.97 -4.67 -3.90
C LYS A 271 10.35 -3.19 -3.96
N THR A 272 9.74 -2.46 -4.88
CA THR A 272 10.11 -1.11 -5.26
C THR A 272 8.86 -0.24 -5.41
N LEU A 273 8.98 1.04 -5.08
CA LEU A 273 7.93 2.00 -5.40
C LEU A 273 7.81 2.13 -6.93
N PRO A 274 6.60 2.35 -7.46
CA PRO A 274 6.43 2.59 -8.87
C PRO A 274 7.00 3.96 -9.24
N ILE A 275 8.29 3.98 -9.62
CA ILE A 275 9.00 5.15 -10.14
C ILE A 275 8.19 5.69 -11.33
N GLY A 276 7.74 6.95 -11.25
CA GLY A 276 6.89 7.60 -12.27
C GLY A 276 5.39 7.66 -11.95
N ARG A 277 4.89 6.98 -10.90
CA ARG A 277 3.49 7.11 -10.44
C ARG A 277 3.41 7.66 -9.02
N VAL A 278 3.93 8.87 -8.84
CA VAL A 278 4.03 9.55 -7.53
C VAL A 278 2.71 9.56 -6.77
N TYR A 279 1.60 9.83 -7.46
CA TYR A 279 0.26 9.82 -6.87
C TYR A 279 -0.10 8.50 -6.18
N ARG A 280 0.35 7.33 -6.68
CA ARG A 280 0.12 6.04 -6.01
C ARG A 280 0.89 5.94 -4.69
N THR A 281 2.08 6.51 -4.63
CA THR A 281 2.87 6.58 -3.41
C THR A 281 2.23 7.54 -2.42
N VAL A 282 1.70 8.69 -2.86
CA VAL A 282 0.97 9.63 -2.00
C VAL A 282 -0.29 8.97 -1.43
N LEU A 283 -1.08 8.26 -2.25
CA LEU A 283 -2.23 7.47 -1.79
C LEU A 283 -1.82 6.46 -0.71
N LEU A 284 -0.71 5.75 -0.93
CA LEU A 284 -0.23 4.75 0.02
C LEU A 284 0.25 5.40 1.32
N ALA A 285 0.95 6.54 1.23
CA ALA A 285 1.42 7.27 2.39
C ALA A 285 0.25 7.76 3.25
N GLU A 286 -0.72 8.44 2.64
CA GLU A 286 -1.90 8.96 3.36
C GLU A 286 -2.69 7.81 4.02
N PHE A 287 -2.93 6.72 3.29
CA PHE A 287 -3.66 5.57 3.83
C PHE A 287 -2.91 4.89 4.97
N LEU A 288 -1.60 4.66 4.84
CA LEU A 288 -0.85 3.99 5.91
C LEU A 288 -0.69 4.88 7.15
N SER A 289 -0.65 6.20 6.98
CA SER A 289 -0.64 7.17 8.08
C SER A 289 -2.01 7.27 8.77
N SER A 290 -3.10 6.93 8.09
CA SER A 290 -4.46 6.92 8.68
C SER A 290 -4.74 5.65 9.50
N LEU A 291 -3.93 4.60 9.33
CA LEU A 291 -4.10 3.35 10.08
C LEU A 291 -3.87 3.58 11.57
N PRO A 292 -4.71 2.99 12.45
CA PRO A 292 -4.48 3.06 13.87
C PRO A 292 -3.16 2.37 14.20
N THR A 293 -2.22 3.13 14.76
CA THR A 293 -1.01 2.56 15.36
C THR A 293 -1.46 1.76 16.57
N GLU A 294 -1.53 0.43 16.45
CA GLU A 294 -1.74 -0.40 17.61
C GLU A 294 -0.51 -0.25 18.53
N ALA A 295 -0.63 0.60 19.56
CA ALA A 295 0.42 0.95 20.52
C ALA A 295 1.15 -0.28 21.07
N CYS A 296 2.39 -0.09 21.57
CA CYS A 296 3.39 -1.07 22.05
C CYS A 296 2.96 -2.49 22.48
N ALA A 297 1.72 -2.69 22.97
CA ALA A 297 1.05 -3.97 23.10
C ALA A 297 1.06 -4.85 21.82
N ASN A 298 1.26 -4.29 20.63
CA ASN A 298 1.23 -5.01 19.36
C ASN A 298 2.54 -5.01 18.55
N ALA A 299 3.68 -4.89 19.24
CA ALA A 299 4.96 -5.31 18.68
C ALA A 299 4.89 -6.74 18.14
N TRP A 300 5.70 -7.06 17.12
CA TRP A 300 5.76 -8.42 16.59
C TRP A 300 6.28 -9.35 17.69
N PRO A 301 5.55 -10.41 18.08
CA PRO A 301 5.97 -11.22 19.21
C PRO A 301 7.18 -12.07 18.80
N PHE A 302 8.11 -12.24 19.73
CA PHE A 302 9.15 -13.23 19.64
C PHE A 302 8.58 -14.62 19.94
N CYS A 303 9.18 -15.63 19.35
CA CYS A 303 8.88 -17.01 19.64
C CYS A 303 9.27 -17.32 21.10
N PRO A 304 8.34 -17.82 21.93
CA PRO A 304 8.63 -18.21 23.31
C PRO A 304 9.41 -19.54 23.39
N ASN A 305 9.66 -20.21 22.26
CA ASN A 305 10.43 -21.44 22.21
C ASN A 305 11.93 -21.14 22.12
N PHE A 306 12.55 -20.90 23.28
CA PHE A 306 13.96 -20.58 23.43
C PHE A 306 14.91 -21.73 23.05
N GLN A 307 14.43 -22.99 23.08
CA GLN A 307 15.22 -24.19 22.76
C GLN A 307 15.30 -24.52 21.27
N SER A 308 14.82 -23.64 20.40
CA SER A 308 14.87 -23.86 18.96
C SER A 308 16.08 -23.18 18.31
N MET A 309 16.51 -23.70 17.15
CA MET A 309 17.76 -23.30 16.47
C MET A 309 17.83 -21.81 16.09
N HIS A 310 16.73 -21.06 16.17
CA HIS A 310 16.70 -19.64 15.83
C HIS A 310 17.12 -18.71 16.99
N GLY A 311 17.36 -19.25 18.20
CA GLY A 311 17.81 -18.47 19.36
C GLY A 311 16.72 -17.58 19.99
N ALA A 312 17.12 -16.82 21.01
CA ALA A 312 16.26 -15.84 21.69
C ALA A 312 15.92 -14.64 20.79
N PHE A 313 14.80 -13.96 21.08
CA PHE A 313 14.32 -12.79 20.31
C PHE A 313 14.01 -13.06 18.83
N HIS A 314 13.83 -14.32 18.44
CA HIS A 314 13.41 -14.65 17.08
C HIS A 314 11.95 -14.24 16.83
N PRO A 315 11.65 -13.39 15.85
CA PRO A 315 10.29 -12.98 15.54
C PRO A 315 9.47 -14.15 15.00
N VAL A 316 8.22 -14.30 15.47
CA VAL A 316 7.37 -15.39 14.97
C VAL A 316 7.11 -15.25 13.48
N SER A 317 6.92 -16.39 12.83
CA SER A 317 6.69 -16.45 11.39
C SER A 317 5.29 -16.04 10.95
N LEU A 318 4.28 -15.95 11.82
CA LEU A 318 2.91 -15.58 11.48
C LEU A 318 2.19 -15.03 12.72
N ARG A 319 1.34 -14.02 12.53
CA ARG A 319 0.42 -13.47 13.55
C ARG A 319 -0.98 -13.27 12.97
N GLN A 320 -1.99 -13.79 13.66
CA GLN A 320 -3.39 -13.63 13.29
C GLN A 320 -4.22 -13.14 14.48
N ARG A 321 -5.10 -12.15 14.26
CA ARG A 321 -6.05 -11.69 15.28
C ARG A 321 -7.12 -12.76 15.48
N SER A 322 -7.49 -12.99 16.73
CA SER A 322 -8.50 -13.96 17.17
C SER A 322 -9.46 -13.28 18.14
N VAL A 323 -10.65 -13.86 18.35
CA VAL A 323 -11.67 -13.34 19.28
C VAL A 323 -11.14 -13.18 20.71
N ARG A 324 -10.12 -13.97 21.09
CA ARG A 324 -9.53 -13.98 22.45
C ARG A 324 -8.12 -13.36 22.54
N GLY A 325 -7.63 -12.70 21.49
CA GLY A 325 -6.28 -12.13 21.42
C GLY A 325 -5.63 -12.36 20.06
N TYR A 326 -4.44 -12.96 20.04
CA TYR A 326 -3.66 -13.23 18.83
C TYR A 326 -3.20 -14.70 18.79
N LEU A 327 -3.14 -15.27 17.59
CA LEU A 327 -2.52 -16.57 17.29
C LEU A 327 -1.20 -16.33 16.57
N ALA A 328 -0.13 -16.91 17.05
CA ALA A 328 1.19 -16.88 16.44
C ALA A 328 1.62 -18.27 15.97
N LYS A 329 2.37 -18.33 14.86
CA LYS A 329 3.08 -19.55 14.40
C LYS A 329 4.53 -19.20 14.09
N CYS A 330 5.46 -20.06 14.47
CA CYS A 330 6.89 -19.89 14.23
C CYS A 330 7.42 -20.90 13.21
N SER A 331 8.54 -20.57 12.55
CA SER A 331 9.30 -21.44 11.67
C SER A 331 9.82 -22.70 12.37
N CYS A 332 10.02 -22.67 13.70
CA CYS A 332 10.37 -23.85 14.50
C CYS A 332 9.18 -24.81 14.75
N GLY A 333 8.03 -24.57 14.11
CA GLY A 333 6.82 -25.38 14.24
C GLY A 333 5.98 -25.06 15.48
N ALA A 334 6.43 -24.16 16.36
CA ALA A 334 5.66 -23.72 17.51
C ALA A 334 4.44 -22.88 17.07
N ALA A 335 3.30 -23.07 17.73
CA ALA A 335 2.13 -22.23 17.59
C ALA A 335 1.55 -21.93 18.97
N PHE A 336 1.12 -20.70 19.20
CA PHE A 336 0.63 -20.27 20.50
C PHE A 336 -0.33 -19.10 20.38
N THR A 337 -1.22 -18.96 21.35
CA THR A 337 -2.07 -17.76 21.48
C THR A 337 -1.53 -16.84 22.56
N TYR A 338 -1.75 -15.54 22.43
CA TYR A 338 -1.29 -14.52 23.38
C TYR A 338 -2.23 -13.30 23.37
N LYS A 339 -2.19 -12.44 24.40
CA LYS A 339 -3.10 -11.29 24.54
C LYS A 339 -2.48 -9.93 24.24
N GLY A 340 -1.17 -9.80 24.33
CA GLY A 340 -0.42 -8.58 24.02
C GLY A 340 1.09 -8.84 24.04
N VAL A 341 1.90 -7.82 23.82
CA VAL A 341 3.36 -7.90 23.73
C VAL A 341 3.98 -6.78 24.55
N VAL A 342 5.06 -7.08 25.29
CA VAL A 342 5.87 -6.08 25.99
C VAL A 342 7.31 -6.30 25.58
N ASN A 343 7.96 -5.30 24.97
CA ASN A 343 9.34 -5.40 24.46
C ASN A 343 9.58 -6.63 23.56
N GLY A 344 8.61 -6.94 22.69
CA GLY A 344 8.66 -8.13 21.83
C GLY A 344 8.30 -9.45 22.53
N VAL A 345 8.16 -9.47 23.86
CA VAL A 345 7.79 -10.68 24.62
C VAL A 345 6.26 -10.83 24.67
N PRO A 346 5.68 -11.91 24.11
CA PRO A 346 4.24 -12.14 24.15
C PRO A 346 3.75 -12.40 25.58
N GLN A 347 2.62 -11.80 25.93
CA GLN A 347 1.98 -11.87 27.24
C GLN A 347 0.78 -12.83 27.22
N ASN A 348 0.57 -13.55 28.31
CA ASN A 348 -0.49 -14.58 28.44
C ASN A 348 -0.40 -15.66 27.37
N VAL A 349 0.82 -16.17 27.13
CA VAL A 349 1.11 -17.19 26.12
C VAL A 349 0.44 -18.52 26.50
N LYS A 350 -0.37 -19.05 25.59
CA LYS A 350 -0.94 -20.40 25.65
C LYS A 350 -0.46 -21.21 24.44
N PRO A 351 0.50 -22.12 24.61
CA PRO A 351 0.99 -22.97 23.52
C PRO A 351 -0.14 -23.86 22.98
N THR A 352 -0.34 -23.85 21.67
CA THR A 352 -1.24 -24.76 20.95
C THR A 352 -0.46 -25.87 20.24
N ARG A 353 0.79 -25.61 19.86
CA ARG A 353 1.74 -26.59 19.31
C ARG A 353 3.14 -26.24 19.79
N TYR A 354 3.89 -27.22 20.29
CA TYR A 354 5.22 -26.98 20.85
C TYR A 354 6.36 -27.09 19.81
N GLY A 355 6.08 -27.62 18.61
CA GLY A 355 7.06 -27.70 17.52
C GLY A 355 8.28 -28.54 17.90
N PHE A 356 9.46 -28.03 17.57
CA PHE A 356 10.76 -28.65 17.89
C PHE A 356 10.90 -29.08 19.37
N LEU A 357 10.31 -28.34 20.32
CA LEU A 357 10.38 -28.69 21.74
C LEU A 357 9.69 -30.04 22.06
N ALA A 358 8.61 -30.38 21.34
CA ALA A 358 7.94 -31.67 21.50
C ALA A 358 8.78 -32.82 20.95
N GLU A 359 9.45 -32.60 19.81
CA GLU A 359 10.34 -33.57 19.17
C GLU A 359 11.54 -33.87 20.07
N GLU A 360 12.09 -32.83 20.70
CA GLU A 360 13.24 -32.97 21.59
C GLU A 360 12.90 -33.67 22.92
N VAL A 361 11.74 -33.36 23.52
CA VAL A 361 11.25 -34.10 24.70
C VAL A 361 11.03 -35.58 24.37
N LYS A 362 10.52 -35.88 23.17
CA LYS A 362 10.34 -37.25 22.69
C LYS A 362 11.69 -37.95 22.54
N ARG A 363 12.67 -37.33 21.88
CA ARG A 363 14.03 -37.85 21.70
C ARG A 363 14.68 -38.21 23.04
N LEU A 364 14.62 -37.32 24.03
CA LEU A 364 15.23 -37.54 25.35
C LEU A 364 14.51 -38.62 26.16
N ARG A 365 13.18 -38.71 26.04
CA ARG A 365 12.41 -39.80 26.65
C ARG A 365 12.80 -41.14 26.02
N ASP A 366 12.86 -41.21 24.70
CA ASP A 366 13.19 -42.43 23.97
C ASP A 366 14.65 -42.87 24.26
N ALA A 367 15.52 -41.92 24.61
CA ALA A 367 16.86 -42.17 25.16
C ALA A 367 16.87 -42.59 26.66
N GLY A 368 15.70 -42.85 27.25
CA GLY A 368 15.56 -43.37 28.62
C GLY A 368 15.70 -42.32 29.73
N ARG A 369 15.68 -41.03 29.42
CA ARG A 369 15.77 -39.97 30.45
C ARG A 369 14.47 -39.89 31.25
N THR A 370 14.60 -39.65 32.56
CA THR A 370 13.45 -39.43 33.44
C THR A 370 12.80 -38.08 33.13
N ARG A 371 11.49 -37.95 33.35
CA ARG A 371 10.77 -36.67 33.09
C ARG A 371 11.37 -35.49 33.86
N LEU A 372 11.91 -35.74 35.05
CA LEU A 372 12.59 -34.72 35.85
C LEU A 372 13.93 -34.32 35.22
N ALA A 373 14.72 -35.29 34.74
CA ALA A 373 15.97 -35.01 34.03
C ALA A 373 15.72 -34.22 32.75
N ILE A 374 14.68 -34.56 31.98
CA ILE A 374 14.27 -33.82 30.78
C ILE A 374 13.84 -32.39 31.12
N ALA A 375 13.08 -32.20 32.21
CA ALA A 375 12.66 -30.87 32.66
C ALA A 375 13.84 -29.98 33.03
N THR A 376 14.84 -30.55 33.71
CA THR A 376 16.09 -29.86 34.08
C THR A 376 16.95 -29.57 32.85
N GLU A 377 17.14 -30.55 31.97
CA GLU A 377 18.00 -30.42 30.78
C GLU A 377 17.46 -29.39 29.77
N LEU A 378 16.14 -29.33 29.59
CA LEU A 378 15.49 -28.38 28.68
C LEU A 378 15.04 -27.08 29.36
N GLU A 379 15.30 -26.92 30.66
CA GLU A 379 14.87 -25.76 31.48
C GLU A 379 13.37 -25.43 31.35
N ILE A 380 12.52 -26.46 31.34
CA ILE A 380 11.06 -26.32 31.23
C ILE A 380 10.33 -26.87 32.44
N ALA A 381 9.16 -26.31 32.75
CA ALA A 381 8.35 -26.77 33.87
C ALA A 381 8.04 -28.28 33.78
N PRO A 382 8.18 -29.07 34.86
CA PRO A 382 7.90 -30.52 34.86
C PRO A 382 6.48 -30.89 34.38
N GLY A 383 5.50 -30.01 34.62
CA GLY A 383 4.14 -30.16 34.11
C GLY A 383 4.04 -30.09 32.59
N THR A 384 4.92 -29.33 31.93
CA THR A 384 5.01 -29.24 30.46
C THR A 384 5.59 -30.52 29.87
N VAL A 385 6.67 -31.07 30.46
CA VAL A 385 7.23 -32.38 30.07
C VAL A 385 6.17 -33.47 30.22
N THR A 386 5.45 -33.47 31.34
CA THR A 386 4.37 -34.44 31.58
C THR A 386 3.27 -34.33 30.52
N ARG A 387 2.90 -33.10 30.11
CA ARG A 387 1.91 -32.89 29.05
C ARG A 387 2.40 -33.35 27.68
N LEU A 388 3.65 -33.08 27.35
CA LEU A 388 4.28 -33.50 26.08
C LEU A 388 4.45 -35.02 26.01
N CYS A 389 4.87 -35.66 27.10
CA CYS A 389 4.93 -37.12 27.19
C CYS A 389 3.53 -37.78 27.13
N LYS A 390 2.47 -37.08 27.57
CA LYS A 390 1.08 -37.54 27.47
C LYS A 390 0.47 -37.31 26.08
N GLN A 391 0.98 -36.36 25.29
CA GLN A 391 0.52 -36.14 23.91
C GLN A 391 0.96 -37.26 22.94
N ASP A 392 1.77 -38.22 23.39
CA ASP A 392 2.05 -39.48 22.70
C ASP A 392 1.00 -40.59 22.99
N ASP A 393 -0.06 -40.34 23.77
CA ASP A 393 -1.34 -40.99 23.48
C ASP A 393 -1.94 -40.19 22.30
N PRO A 394 -2.00 -40.76 21.09
CA PRO A 394 -2.08 -39.94 19.90
C PRO A 394 -3.45 -39.25 19.79
N PRO A 395 -3.53 -37.92 19.54
CA PRO A 395 -4.55 -37.38 18.66
C PRO A 395 -4.06 -37.56 17.21
N GLY A 396 -3.78 -38.82 16.84
CA GLY A 396 -3.27 -39.19 15.53
C GLY A 396 -4.39 -39.85 14.72
N ASN A 397 -4.59 -39.36 13.51
CA ASN A 397 -5.27 -40.08 12.45
C ASN A 397 -4.42 -41.29 12.01
N GLY A 398 -4.22 -42.26 12.90
CA GLY A 398 -3.68 -43.57 12.55
C GLY A 398 -4.74 -44.30 11.75
N VAL A 399 -4.47 -44.55 10.47
CA VAL A 399 -5.20 -45.56 9.70
C VAL A 399 -4.92 -46.90 10.39
N LEU A 400 -5.97 -47.52 10.94
CA LEU A 400 -5.91 -48.87 11.47
C LEU A 400 -5.48 -49.81 10.33
N SER A 401 -4.53 -50.73 10.56
CA SER A 401 -4.21 -51.74 9.54
C SER A 401 -5.45 -52.58 9.22
N THR A 402 -5.58 -53.03 7.97
CA THR A 402 -6.76 -53.80 7.52
C THR A 402 -7.00 -55.04 8.37
N GLU A 403 -5.92 -55.72 8.78
CA GLU A 403 -5.97 -56.90 9.66
C GLU A 403 -6.47 -56.56 11.06
N ALA A 404 -5.96 -55.49 11.67
CA ALA A 404 -6.43 -55.04 12.99
C ALA A 404 -7.89 -54.54 12.94
N LYS A 405 -8.30 -53.94 11.81
CA LYS A 405 -9.69 -53.50 11.60
C LYS A 405 -10.63 -54.70 11.50
N ASN A 406 -10.25 -55.74 10.77
CA ASN A 406 -11.06 -56.93 10.60
C ASN A 406 -11.19 -57.73 11.90
N ALA A 407 -10.09 -57.91 12.65
CA ALA A 407 -10.11 -58.55 13.96
C ALA A 407 -11.03 -57.80 14.95
N MET A 408 -10.96 -56.46 14.96
CA MET A 408 -11.84 -55.62 15.78
C MET A 408 -13.32 -55.76 15.40
N ILE A 409 -13.63 -55.87 14.10
CA ILE A 409 -15.01 -56.07 13.62
C ILE A 409 -15.52 -57.46 14.01
N GLU A 410 -14.71 -58.51 13.90
CA GLU A 410 -15.08 -59.87 14.31
C GLU A 410 -15.37 -59.95 15.82
N GLU A 411 -14.50 -59.36 16.65
CA GLU A 411 -14.70 -59.31 18.10
C GLU A 411 -15.99 -58.55 18.46
N TRP A 412 -16.27 -57.44 17.78
CA TRP A 412 -17.51 -56.68 17.95
C TRP A 412 -18.75 -57.50 17.57
N GLN A 413 -18.72 -58.22 16.45
CA GLN A 413 -19.86 -59.04 16.01
C GLN A 413 -20.12 -60.21 16.95
N GLN A 414 -19.07 -60.87 17.45
CA GLN A 414 -19.21 -61.94 18.44
C GLN A 414 -19.84 -61.44 19.75
N LEU A 415 -19.33 -60.32 20.28
CA LEU A 415 -19.86 -59.73 21.52
C LEU A 415 -21.28 -59.19 21.35
N LYS A 416 -21.59 -58.58 20.19
CA LYS A 416 -22.95 -58.09 19.90
C LYS A 416 -23.95 -59.24 19.74
N LYS A 417 -23.53 -60.40 19.19
CA LYS A 417 -24.35 -61.61 19.11
C LYS A 417 -24.59 -62.23 20.48
N ALA A 418 -23.59 -62.22 21.37
CA ALA A 418 -23.70 -62.76 22.72
C ALA A 418 -24.52 -61.85 23.66
N LEU A 419 -24.37 -60.53 23.55
CA LEU A 419 -24.95 -59.54 24.48
C LEU A 419 -26.21 -58.85 23.96
N GLY A 420 -26.61 -59.12 22.71
CA GLY A 420 -27.88 -58.71 22.11
C GLY A 420 -28.03 -57.22 21.77
N SER A 421 -27.15 -56.33 22.24
CA SER A 421 -27.19 -54.90 21.89
C SER A 421 -25.82 -54.22 21.95
N ALA A 422 -25.63 -53.20 21.10
CA ALA A 422 -24.42 -52.37 21.10
C ALA A 422 -24.21 -51.64 22.44
N LYS A 423 -25.30 -51.32 23.16
CA LYS A 423 -25.25 -50.68 24.47
C LYS A 423 -24.69 -51.64 25.54
N ALA A 424 -25.06 -52.92 25.49
CA ALA A 424 -24.52 -53.94 26.37
C ALA A 424 -23.01 -54.17 26.09
N VAL A 425 -22.60 -54.20 24.82
CA VAL A 425 -21.16 -54.30 24.47
C VAL A 425 -20.38 -53.08 24.97
N SER A 426 -20.94 -51.86 24.87
CA SER A 426 -20.27 -50.64 25.35
C SER A 426 -20.03 -50.64 26.87
N ALA A 427 -20.86 -51.34 27.64
CA ALA A 427 -20.71 -51.46 29.08
C ALA A 427 -19.61 -52.48 29.47
N VAL A 428 -19.36 -53.48 28.62
CA VAL A 428 -18.37 -54.55 28.88
C VAL A 428 -17.01 -54.22 28.27
N ASN A 429 -16.98 -53.63 27.07
CA ASN A 429 -15.75 -53.28 26.36
C ASN A 429 -15.90 -51.90 25.68
N GLN A 430 -15.70 -50.84 26.48
CA GLN A 430 -15.83 -49.46 26.04
C GLN A 430 -14.80 -49.10 24.95
N THR A 431 -13.60 -49.67 25.02
CA THR A 431 -12.53 -49.45 24.04
C THR A 431 -12.93 -49.97 22.65
N LEU A 432 -13.51 -51.17 22.59
CA LEU A 432 -14.01 -51.76 21.35
C LEU A 432 -15.17 -50.95 20.76
N TYR A 433 -16.10 -50.48 21.60
CA TYR A 433 -17.20 -49.62 21.16
C TYR A 433 -16.71 -48.30 20.53
N VAL A 434 -15.73 -47.64 21.15
CA VAL A 434 -15.12 -46.41 20.63
C VAL A 434 -14.36 -46.69 19.33
N GLY A 435 -13.67 -47.83 19.23
CA GLY A 435 -12.98 -48.28 18.02
C GLY A 435 -13.93 -48.47 16.83
N ILE A 436 -15.03 -49.22 17.02
CA ILE A 436 -16.05 -49.45 15.98
C ILE A 436 -16.71 -48.15 15.55
N ARG A 437 -17.08 -47.28 16.50
CA ARG A 437 -17.66 -45.96 16.19
C ARG A 437 -16.74 -45.07 15.35
N ARG A 438 -15.42 -45.23 15.50
CA ARG A 438 -14.41 -44.40 14.84
C ARG A 438 -13.97 -44.95 13.48
N TYR A 439 -13.89 -46.27 13.32
CA TYR A 439 -13.28 -46.90 12.13
C TYR A 439 -14.20 -47.81 11.31
N ALA A 440 -15.36 -48.22 11.84
CA ALA A 440 -16.29 -49.18 11.21
C ALA A 440 -17.74 -48.88 11.64
N ARG A 441 -18.16 -47.62 11.50
CA ARG A 441 -19.42 -47.08 12.06
C ARG A 441 -20.66 -47.79 11.50
N GLU A 442 -20.54 -48.35 10.31
CA GLU A 442 -21.56 -49.15 9.61
C GLU A 442 -21.94 -50.45 10.35
N TYR A 443 -21.15 -50.92 11.32
CA TYR A 443 -21.42 -52.13 12.11
C TYR A 443 -22.07 -51.87 13.49
N LEU A 444 -22.32 -50.60 13.85
CA LEU A 444 -22.88 -50.22 15.15
C LEU A 444 -24.27 -50.78 15.42
#